data_AF-A0A958K324-F1
#
_entry.id   AF-A0A958K324-F1
#
_cell.length_a   1.000
_cell.length_b   1.000
_cell.length_c   1.000
_cell.angle_alpha   90.00
_cell.angle_beta   90.00
_cell.angle_gamma   90.00
#
_symmetry.space_group_name_H-M   'P 1'
#
loop_
_entity.id
_entity.type
_entity.pdbx_description
1 polymer ?
#
loop_
_entity_poly.entity_id
_entity_poly.type
_entity_poly.pdbx_seq_one_letter_code
_entity_poly.pdbx_strand_id
1 'polypeptide(L)'
;MTILLPQDDSAMWPGLPLKGHICCMRFGDEKYFWTVEHLILLSSELAHKFVKVETVLKTIRSGKWFQQGQAPTIGDVLDHIERAMNAEAKYPIILSAEGRVMDGAHRIVAASIRGEMEIAAVQFTVNPKPQYVEKENTA
;
A
#
# COMPACT_ATOMS: atom_id res chain seq x y z
N MET A 1 4.69 -19.63 -10.10
CA MET A 1 3.47 -19.12 -9.44
C MET A 1 3.26 -17.72 -9.96
N THR A 2 2.20 -17.48 -10.73
CA THR A 2 1.96 -16.15 -11.34
C THR A 2 1.46 -15.23 -10.24
N ILE A 3 2.33 -14.34 -9.77
CA ILE A 3 1.91 -13.21 -8.94
C ILE A 3 0.99 -12.38 -9.84
N LEU A 4 -0.27 -12.21 -9.47
CA LEU A 4 -1.11 -11.18 -10.07
C LEU A 4 -0.39 -9.86 -9.75
N LEU A 5 0.23 -9.28 -10.78
CA LEU A 5 0.92 -8.02 -10.62
C LEU A 5 -0.10 -6.99 -10.12
N PRO A 6 0.24 -6.20 -9.11
CA PRO A 6 -0.65 -5.17 -8.63
C PRO A 6 -0.99 -4.18 -9.77
N GLN A 7 -2.17 -3.58 -9.70
CA GLN A 7 -2.67 -2.67 -10.73
C GLN A 7 -1.67 -1.52 -10.97
N ASP A 8 -1.36 -1.23 -12.23
CA ASP A 8 -0.55 -0.06 -12.59
C ASP A 8 -1.35 1.21 -12.28
N ASP A 9 -0.85 2.01 -11.34
CA ASP A 9 -1.43 3.30 -10.96
C ASP A 9 -0.49 4.47 -11.27
N SER A 10 0.52 4.28 -12.12
CA SER A 10 1.46 5.32 -12.55
C SER A 10 0.77 6.54 -13.18
N ALA A 11 -0.40 6.35 -13.79
CA ALA A 11 -1.22 7.44 -14.31
C ALA A 11 -1.68 8.44 -13.23
N MET A 12 -1.74 8.03 -11.96
CA MET A 12 -2.08 8.87 -10.82
C MET A 12 -0.90 9.72 -10.32
N TRP A 13 0.31 9.51 -10.88
CA TRP A 13 1.55 10.18 -10.48
C TRP A 13 2.23 10.89 -11.66
N PRO A 14 1.66 12.00 -12.17
CA PRO A 14 2.26 12.75 -13.27
C PRO A 14 3.69 13.21 -12.93
N GLY A 15 4.66 12.89 -13.80
CA GLY A 15 6.06 13.27 -13.63
C GLY A 15 6.92 12.31 -12.80
N LEU A 16 6.33 11.28 -12.17
CA LEU A 16 7.08 10.24 -11.48
C LEU A 16 7.73 9.27 -12.50
N PRO A 17 9.05 9.04 -12.47
CA PRO A 17 9.72 8.16 -13.43
C PRO A 17 9.60 6.67 -13.05
N LEU A 18 8.46 6.25 -12.51
CA LEU A 18 8.15 4.88 -12.13
C LEU A 18 6.86 4.41 -12.81
N LYS A 19 6.80 3.13 -13.16
CA LYS A 19 5.63 2.48 -13.77
C LYS A 19 5.24 1.26 -12.94
N GLY A 20 3.94 0.98 -12.82
CA GLY A 20 3.41 -0.09 -11.98
C GLY A 20 2.63 0.44 -10.78
N HIS A 21 2.40 -0.42 -9.79
CA HIS A 21 1.71 -0.02 -8.57
C HIS A 21 2.65 0.72 -7.63
N ILE A 22 2.29 1.95 -7.25
CA ILE A 22 3.17 2.86 -6.53
C ILE A 22 2.84 2.90 -5.04
N CYS A 23 3.84 2.58 -4.23
CA CYS A 23 3.88 2.94 -2.82
C CYS A 23 4.54 4.31 -2.68
N CYS A 24 3.85 5.26 -2.05
CA CYS A 24 4.39 6.56 -1.69
C CYS A 24 4.30 6.77 -0.18
N MET A 25 5.43 7.11 0.46
CA MET A 25 5.46 7.53 1.86
C MET A 25 6.15 8.88 2.00
N ARG A 26 5.65 9.68 2.94
CA ARG A 26 6.27 10.94 3.33
C ARG A 26 7.18 10.77 4.54
N PHE A 27 8.35 11.40 4.49
CA PHE A 27 9.30 11.55 5.57
C PHE A 27 9.80 13.00 5.58
N GLY A 28 9.36 13.79 6.57
CA GLY A 28 9.59 15.24 6.55
C GLY A 28 8.96 15.90 5.32
N ASP A 29 9.77 16.68 4.60
CA ASP A 29 9.39 17.42 3.38
C ASP A 29 9.68 16.63 2.08
N GLU A 30 9.96 15.34 2.22
CA GLU A 30 10.30 14.47 1.11
C GLU A 30 9.27 13.35 0.94
N LYS A 31 8.95 13.06 -0.33
CA LYS A 31 8.16 11.90 -0.75
C LYS A 31 9.09 10.84 -1.30
N TYR A 32 8.91 9.63 -0.78
CA TYR A 32 9.70 8.45 -1.11
C TYR A 32 8.81 7.46 -1.86
N PHE A 33 9.30 6.97 -2.98
CA PHE A 33 8.52 6.14 -3.89
C PHE A 33 9.18 4.78 -4.15
N TRP A 34 8.34 3.75 -4.15
CA TRP A 34 8.67 2.39 -4.55
C TRP A 34 7.58 1.86 -5.48
N THR A 35 7.93 0.96 -6.37
CA THR A 35 6.94 0.08 -7.00
C THR A 35 6.67 -1.09 -6.06
N VAL A 36 5.42 -1.53 -5.96
CA VAL A 36 5.05 -2.65 -5.08
C VAL A 36 5.67 -3.95 -5.58
N GLU A 37 5.90 -4.11 -6.87
CA GLU A 37 6.65 -5.22 -7.45
C GLU A 37 8.07 -5.31 -6.86
N HIS A 38 8.73 -4.16 -6.69
CA HIS A 38 10.06 -4.10 -6.08
C HIS A 38 9.98 -4.41 -4.58
N LEU A 39 8.95 -3.94 -3.88
CA LEU A 39 8.74 -4.28 -2.45
C LEU A 39 8.46 -5.77 -2.25
N ILE A 40 7.67 -6.40 -3.12
CA ILE A 40 7.43 -7.85 -3.11
C ILE A 40 8.75 -8.61 -3.29
N LEU A 41 9.58 -8.20 -4.25
CA LEU A 41 10.89 -8.82 -4.45
C LEU A 41 11.78 -8.72 -3.20
N LEU A 42 11.88 -7.52 -2.62
CA LEU A 42 12.73 -7.27 -1.46
C LEU A 42 12.21 -7.91 -0.17
N SER A 43 10.91 -8.19 -0.08
CA SER A 43 10.29 -8.78 1.11
C SER A 43 10.10 -10.30 1.02
N SER A 44 10.43 -10.92 -0.12
CA SER A 44 10.15 -12.33 -0.42
C SER A 44 10.72 -13.34 0.59
N GLU A 45 11.88 -13.03 1.18
CA GLU A 45 12.57 -13.88 2.15
C GLU A 45 12.32 -13.46 3.61
N LEU A 46 11.47 -12.45 3.85
CA LEU A 46 11.16 -12.00 5.21
C LEU A 46 10.23 -12.99 5.91
N ALA A 47 10.46 -13.18 7.20
CA ALA A 47 9.60 -14.03 8.02
C ALA A 47 8.17 -13.46 8.05
N HIS A 48 7.21 -14.33 7.75
CA HIS A 48 5.80 -14.03 7.91
C HIS A 48 5.47 -13.87 9.40
N LYS A 49 4.61 -12.89 9.69
CA LYS A 49 4.00 -12.72 11.00
C LYS A 49 2.53 -12.41 10.86
N PHE A 50 1.78 -12.62 11.93
CA PHE A 50 0.39 -12.18 12.02
C PHE A 50 0.32 -10.89 12.83
N VAL A 51 -0.51 -9.96 12.36
CA VAL A 51 -0.78 -8.69 13.04
C VAL A 51 -2.28 -8.50 13.17
N LYS A 52 -2.70 -7.82 14.23
CA LYS A 52 -4.12 -7.51 14.45
C LYS A 52 -4.64 -6.61 13.33
N VAL A 53 -5.75 -7.02 12.70
CA VAL A 53 -6.41 -6.24 11.64
C VAL A 53 -6.79 -4.86 12.15
N GLU A 54 -7.34 -4.77 13.36
CA GLU A 54 -7.71 -3.49 13.98
C GLU A 54 -6.53 -2.51 14.07
N THR A 55 -5.34 -3.01 14.42
CA THR A 55 -4.12 -2.19 14.55
C THR A 55 -3.71 -1.60 13.21
N VAL A 56 -3.58 -2.44 12.17
CA VAL A 56 -3.17 -1.96 10.84
C VAL A 56 -4.26 -1.14 10.15
N LEU A 57 -5.54 -1.46 10.38
CA LEU A 57 -6.66 -0.67 9.89
C LEU A 57 -6.61 0.77 10.40
N LYS A 58 -6.28 0.99 11.68
CA LYS A 58 -6.11 2.33 12.25
C LYS A 58 -5.05 3.15 11.50
N THR A 59 -3.98 2.51 11.03
CA THR A 59 -2.89 3.22 10.32
C THR A 59 -3.28 3.71 8.93
N ILE A 60 -4.23 3.04 8.27
CA ILE A 60 -4.66 3.38 6.91
C ILE A 60 -5.92 4.25 6.86
N ARG A 61 -6.61 4.46 7.99
CA ARG A 61 -7.88 5.21 8.06
C ARG A 61 -7.78 6.65 7.57
N SER A 62 -6.63 7.29 7.74
CA SER A 62 -6.37 8.65 7.25
C SER A 62 -5.77 8.66 5.84
N GLY A 63 -5.69 7.50 5.18
CA GLY A 63 -5.21 7.37 3.80
C GLY A 63 -6.13 8.09 2.81
N LYS A 64 -5.57 8.46 1.67
CA LYS A 64 -6.30 9.14 0.58
C LYS A 64 -6.38 8.18 -0.60
N TRP A 65 -7.51 7.53 -0.78
CA TRP A 65 -7.80 6.74 -1.98
C TRP A 65 -8.23 7.59 -3.18
N PHE A 66 -8.86 8.72 -2.90
CA PHE A 66 -9.40 9.63 -3.91
C PHE A 66 -8.50 10.84 -4.11
N GLN A 67 -8.56 11.43 -5.30
CA GLN A 67 -7.83 12.65 -5.61
C GLN A 67 -8.26 13.80 -4.69
N GLN A 68 -7.28 14.63 -4.32
CA GLN A 68 -7.54 15.81 -3.48
C GLN A 68 -8.41 16.82 -4.23
N GLY A 69 -9.43 17.36 -3.55
CA GLY A 69 -10.28 18.42 -4.10
C GLY A 69 -11.48 17.95 -4.91
N GLN A 70 -11.69 16.63 -5.06
CA GLN A 70 -12.88 16.06 -5.67
C GLN A 70 -13.58 15.11 -4.70
N ALA A 71 -14.91 15.22 -4.60
CA ALA A 71 -15.70 14.27 -3.86
C ALA A 71 -15.80 12.96 -4.66
N PRO A 72 -15.60 11.79 -4.03
CA PRO A 72 -15.75 10.52 -4.73
C PRO A 72 -17.21 10.32 -5.14
N THR A 73 -17.40 9.76 -6.33
CA THR A 73 -18.69 9.24 -6.76
C THR A 73 -18.96 7.87 -6.12
N ILE A 74 -20.21 7.41 -6.19
CA ILE A 74 -20.55 6.04 -5.76
C ILE A 74 -19.77 5.01 -6.58
N GLY A 75 -19.52 5.28 -7.86
CA GLY A 75 -18.71 4.42 -8.73
C GLY A 75 -17.26 4.29 -8.22
N ASP A 76 -16.63 5.41 -7.87
CA ASP A 76 -15.25 5.39 -7.33
C ASP A 76 -15.16 4.58 -6.03
N VAL A 77 -16.20 4.68 -5.18
CA VAL A 77 -16.28 3.88 -3.94
C VAL A 77 -16.47 2.39 -4.27
N LEU A 78 -17.36 2.06 -5.22
CA LEU A 78 -17.63 0.69 -5.65
C LEU A 78 -16.36 0.03 -6.19
N ASP A 79 -15.61 0.72 -7.05
CA ASP A 79 -14.35 0.22 -7.62
C ASP A 79 -13.33 -0.16 -6.52
N HIS A 80 -13.24 0.65 -5.46
CA HIS A 80 -12.37 0.32 -4.33
C HIS A 80 -12.87 -0.86 -3.49
N ILE A 81 -14.19 -1.00 -3.30
CA ILE A 81 -14.77 -2.14 -2.61
C ILE A 81 -14.55 -3.42 -3.41
N GLU A 82 -14.80 -3.41 -4.72
CA GLU A 82 -14.58 -4.56 -5.60
C GLU A 82 -13.11 -5.00 -5.58
N ARG A 83 -12.18 -4.04 -5.64
CA ARG A 83 -10.74 -4.32 -5.49
C ARG A 83 -10.40 -4.97 -4.16
N ALA A 84 -10.99 -4.49 -3.06
CA ALA A 84 -10.78 -5.11 -1.74
C ALA A 84 -11.34 -6.54 -1.70
N MET A 85 -12.56 -6.74 -2.19
CA MET A 85 -13.21 -8.05 -2.14
C MET A 85 -12.53 -9.09 -3.02
N ASN A 86 -11.96 -8.66 -4.15
CA ASN A 86 -11.18 -9.51 -5.06
C ASN A 86 -9.73 -9.72 -4.62
N ALA A 87 -9.26 -9.04 -3.56
CA ALA A 87 -7.90 -9.20 -3.09
C ALA A 87 -7.68 -10.57 -2.43
N GLU A 88 -6.66 -11.29 -2.91
CA GLU A 88 -6.30 -12.60 -2.39
C GLU A 88 -5.64 -12.48 -1.00
N ALA A 89 -6.26 -13.10 0.01
CA ALA A 89 -5.77 -13.07 1.39
C ALA A 89 -4.46 -13.86 1.61
N LYS A 90 -4.06 -14.69 0.63
CA LYS A 90 -2.85 -15.52 0.71
C LYS A 90 -1.55 -14.72 0.67
N TYR A 91 -1.58 -13.49 0.15
CA TYR A 91 -0.39 -12.64 0.07
C TYR A 91 -0.30 -11.75 1.31
N PRO A 92 0.84 -11.72 2.04
CA PRO A 92 1.00 -10.90 3.22
C PRO A 92 1.01 -9.41 2.86
N ILE A 93 0.49 -8.57 3.75
CA ILE A 93 0.70 -7.11 3.65
C ILE A 93 2.18 -6.77 3.88
N ILE A 94 2.64 -5.63 3.37
CA ILE A 94 4.04 -5.21 3.51
C ILE A 94 4.11 -4.01 4.45
N LEU A 95 4.91 -4.14 5.50
CA LEU A 95 5.12 -3.10 6.50
C LEU A 95 6.54 -2.52 6.45
N SER A 96 6.64 -1.21 6.66
CA SER A 96 7.89 -0.48 6.88
C SER A 96 8.54 -0.89 8.20
N ALA A 97 9.80 -0.50 8.42
CA ALA A 97 10.51 -0.70 9.68
C ALA A 97 9.76 -0.15 10.90
N GLU A 98 9.05 0.96 10.72
CA GLU A 98 8.23 1.62 11.74
C GLU A 98 6.81 1.03 11.82
N GLY A 99 6.49 0.00 11.03
CA GLY A 99 5.17 -0.64 11.01
C GLY A 99 4.13 0.10 10.16
N ARG A 100 4.53 1.05 9.31
CA ARG A 100 3.61 1.72 8.38
C ARG A 100 3.27 0.79 7.22
N VAL A 101 2.03 0.80 6.76
CA VAL A 101 1.60 -0.01 5.61
C VAL A 101 2.21 0.56 4.33
N MET A 102 3.08 -0.24 3.69
CA MET A 102 3.65 0.08 2.38
C MET A 102 2.80 -0.49 1.24
N ASP A 103 2.19 -1.67 1.46
CA ASP A 103 1.28 -2.31 0.52
C ASP A 103 0.25 -3.18 1.27
N GLY A 104 -0.94 -3.34 0.68
CA GLY A 104 -2.00 -4.21 1.20
C GLY A 104 -3.18 -3.48 1.85
N ALA A 105 -3.35 -2.17 1.63
CA ALA A 105 -4.49 -1.42 2.18
C ALA A 105 -5.85 -2.05 1.82
N HIS A 106 -6.05 -2.47 0.57
CA HIS A 106 -7.26 -3.18 0.14
C HIS A 106 -7.44 -4.54 0.84
N ARG A 107 -6.35 -5.28 1.09
CA ARG A 107 -6.39 -6.54 1.85
C ARG A 107 -6.75 -6.32 3.32
N ILE A 108 -6.26 -5.25 3.94
CA ILE A 108 -6.63 -4.86 5.31
C ILE A 108 -8.13 -4.54 5.38
N VAL A 109 -8.65 -3.79 4.41
CA VAL A 109 -10.08 -3.47 4.33
C VAL A 109 -10.91 -4.74 4.13
N ALA A 110 -10.49 -5.64 3.24
CA ALA A 110 -11.16 -6.92 3.02
C ALA A 110 -11.22 -7.78 4.29
N ALA A 111 -10.08 -7.95 4.98
CA ALA A 111 -9.99 -8.67 6.25
C ALA A 111 -10.91 -8.04 7.31
N SER A 112 -10.94 -6.71 7.39
CA SER A 112 -11.85 -6.00 8.30
C SER A 112 -13.33 -6.22 7.97
N ILE A 113 -13.72 -6.24 6.70
CA ILE A 113 -15.11 -6.49 6.27
C ILE A 113 -15.51 -7.94 6.59
N ARG A 114 -14.58 -8.88 6.42
CA ARG A 114 -14.78 -10.31 6.72
C ARG A 114 -14.77 -10.62 8.23
N GLY A 115 -14.45 -9.66 9.08
CA GLY A 115 -14.36 -9.85 10.52
C GLY A 115 -13.14 -10.67 10.96
N GLU A 116 -12.07 -10.68 10.16
CA GLU A 116 -10.83 -11.36 10.51
C GLU A 116 -10.10 -10.61 11.64
N MET A 117 -9.57 -11.36 12.61
CA MET A 117 -8.85 -10.79 13.75
C MET A 117 -7.40 -10.45 13.42
N GLU A 118 -6.79 -11.25 12.55
CA GLU A 118 -5.38 -11.17 12.19
C GLU A 118 -5.19 -11.30 10.69
N ILE A 119 -4.15 -10.66 10.17
CA ILE A 119 -3.74 -10.73 8.77
C ILE A 119 -2.25 -11.02 8.69
N ALA A 120 -1.86 -11.81 7.68
CA ALA A 120 -0.46 -12.09 7.41
C ALA A 120 0.27 -10.81 6.95
N ALA A 121 1.46 -10.59 7.47
CA ALA A 121 2.32 -9.46 7.17
C ALA A 121 3.78 -9.90 7.08
N VAL A 122 4.54 -9.18 6.26
CA VAL A 122 6.01 -9.15 6.29
C VAL A 122 6.43 -7.74 6.66
N GLN A 123 7.50 -7.61 7.44
CA GLN A 123 7.98 -6.31 7.91
C GLN A 123 9.48 -6.19 7.71
N PHE A 124 9.89 -5.10 7.05
CA PHE A 124 11.29 -4.75 6.95
C PHE A 124 11.85 -4.39 8.33
N THR A 125 13.09 -4.75 8.62
CA THR A 125 13.80 -4.25 9.83
C THR A 125 14.42 -2.88 9.59
N VAL A 126 14.75 -2.58 8.33
CA VAL A 126 15.23 -1.29 7.84
C VAL A 126 14.50 -1.02 6.52
N ASN A 127 13.95 0.19 6.36
CA ASN A 127 13.23 0.54 5.14
C ASN A 127 14.13 0.36 3.90
N PRO A 128 13.62 -0.30 2.83
CA PRO A 128 14.39 -0.43 1.61
C PRO A 128 14.62 0.94 0.97
N LYS A 129 15.74 1.09 0.26
CA LYS A 129 16.02 2.34 -0.47
C LYS A 129 14.89 2.64 -1.47
N PRO A 130 14.34 3.87 -1.49
CA PRO A 130 13.35 4.27 -2.49
C PRO A 130 13.95 4.23 -3.90
N GLN A 131 13.10 3.94 -4.89
CA GLN A 131 13.47 4.03 -6.30
C GLN A 131 13.47 5.48 -6.80
N TYR A 132 12.67 6.34 -6.17
CA TYR A 132 12.63 7.77 -6.46
C TYR A 132 12.35 8.57 -5.18
N VAL A 133 12.96 9.76 -5.07
CA VAL A 133 12.73 10.71 -3.98
C VAL A 133 12.41 12.05 -4.59
N GLU A 134 11.30 12.65 -4.16
CA GLU A 134 10.89 14.00 -4.53
C GLU A 134 10.96 14.90 -3.31
N LYS A 135 11.63 16.06 -3.44
CA LYS A 135 11.57 17.13 -2.45
C LYS A 135 10.34 17.97 -2.74
N GLU A 136 9.48 18.14 -1.76
CA GLU A 136 8.38 19.10 -1.87
C GLU A 136 8.99 20.49 -1.73
N ASN A 137 9.06 21.24 -2.83
CA ASN A 137 9.44 22.64 -2.77
C ASN A 137 8.31 23.39 -2.03
N THR A 138 8.50 23.65 -0.73
CA THR A 138 7.74 24.69 -0.04
C THR A 138 8.08 26.03 -0.70
N ALA A 139 7.18 26.49 -1.58
CA ALA A 139 7.09 27.88 -1.97
C ALA A 139 6.31 28.66 -0.90
#